data_AF-A0A3N9V693-F1
#
_entry.id   AF-A0A3N9V693-F1
#
_cell.length_a   1.000
_cell.length_b   1.000
_cell.length_c   1.000
_cell.angle_alpha   90.00
_cell.angle_beta   90.00
_cell.angle_gamma   90.00
#
_symmetry.space_group_name_H-M   'P 1'
#
loop_
_entity.id
_entity.type
_entity.pdbx_description
1 polymer ?
#
loop_
_entity_poly.entity_id
_entity_poly.type
_entity_poly.pdbx_seq_one_letter_code
_entity_poly.pdbx_strand_id
1 'polypeptide(L)' 'MAATEKLDMFCYQCSQTARGTGCTLKGVCGKEATVARLQDNLLFAIKG' A
#
# COMPACT_ATOMS: atom_id res chain seq x y z
N MET A 1 -21.50 3.72 3.37
CA MET A 1 -20.89 2.37 3.29
C MET A 1 -19.40 2.52 3.05
N ALA A 2 -18.61 2.63 4.11
CA ALA A 2 -17.18 2.33 4.10
C ALA A 2 -16.86 1.99 5.54
N ALA A 3 -16.96 0.70 5.86
CA ALA A 3 -16.40 0.20 7.10
C ALA A 3 -14.93 0.61 7.11
N THR A 4 -14.49 1.24 8.19
CA THR A 4 -13.08 1.49 8.49
C THR A 4 -12.39 0.16 8.75
N GLU A 5 -12.20 -0.61 7.68
CA GLU A 5 -11.39 -1.83 7.68
C GLU A 5 -9.94 -1.40 7.91
N LYS A 6 -9.36 -1.88 9.01
CA LYS A 6 -7.96 -1.65 9.33
C LYS A 6 -7.09 -2.48 8.39
N LEU A 7 -6.57 -1.85 7.34
CA LEU A 7 -5.67 -2.48 6.38
C LEU A 7 -4.22 -2.45 6.91
N ASP A 8 -3.46 -3.51 6.66
CA ASP A 8 -2.04 -3.57 7.02
C ASP A 8 -1.18 -2.67 6.10
N MET A 9 -1.61 -2.47 4.86
CA MET A 9 -1.04 -1.53 3.89
C MET A 9 -2.07 -1.06 2.86
N PHE A 10 -1.72 -0.08 2.03
CA PHE A 10 -2.42 0.19 0.78
C PHE A 10 -1.42 0.60 -0.30
N CYS A 11 -1.38 -0.11 -1.42
CA CYS A 11 -0.50 0.26 -2.53
C CYS A 11 -1.11 -0.10 -3.89
N TYR A 12 -1.17 0.89 -4.79
CA TYR A 12 -1.76 0.80 -6.13
C TYR A 12 -0.83 1.27 -7.27
N GLN A 13 0.48 1.36 -7.02
CA GLN A 13 1.42 2.08 -7.90
C GLN A 13 1.77 1.36 -9.22
N CYS A 14 1.64 0.04 -9.28
CA CYS A 14 2.03 -0.75 -10.45
C CYS A 14 0.81 -1.40 -11.11
N SER A 15 0.94 -1.82 -12.36
CA SER A 15 -0.15 -2.48 -13.10
C SER A 15 -0.54 -3.85 -12.56
N GLN A 16 0.35 -4.47 -11.76
CA GLN A 16 0.18 -5.83 -11.23
C GLN A 16 -0.48 -5.85 -9.84
N THR A 17 -1.20 -4.81 -9.46
CA THR A 17 -1.85 -4.75 -8.14
C THR A 17 -2.86 -5.86 -7.97
N ALA A 18 -3.09 -6.29 -6.72
CA ALA A 18 -4.06 -7.33 -6.42
C ALA A 18 -5.44 -6.92 -6.98
N ARG A 19 -6.04 -7.81 -7.79
CA ARG A 19 -7.33 -7.58 -8.48
C ARG A 19 -7.38 -6.33 -9.36
N GLY A 20 -6.23 -5.77 -9.76
CA GLY A 20 -6.14 -4.53 -10.52
C GLY A 20 -6.62 -3.27 -9.77
N THR A 21 -6.76 -3.34 -8.44
CA THR A 21 -7.26 -2.21 -7.62
C THR A 21 -6.21 -1.74 -6.62
N GLY A 22 -5.71 -2.62 -5.75
CA GLY A 22 -4.75 -2.25 -4.72
C GLY A 22 -4.35 -3.42 -3.82
N CYS A 23 -3.09 -3.42 -3.40
CA CYS A 23 -2.57 -4.40 -2.46
C CYS A 23 -2.81 -3.92 -1.02
N THR A 24 -3.50 -4.72 -0.21
CA THR A 24 -3.90 -4.35 1.17
C THR A 24 -3.24 -5.19 2.28
N LEU A 25 -2.67 -6.35 1.94
CA LEU A 25 -1.99 -7.26 2.87
C LEU A 25 -0.51 -7.42 2.50
N LYS A 26 -0.22 -7.80 1.25
CA LYS A 26 1.12 -7.91 0.67
C LYS A 26 1.06 -7.55 -0.82
N GLY A 27 2.12 -6.93 -1.33
CA GLY A 27 2.23 -6.60 -2.75
C GLY A 27 2.42 -7.85 -3.62
N VAL A 28 1.77 -7.88 -4.78
CA VAL A 28 2.02 -8.92 -5.81
C VAL A 28 3.49 -8.94 -6.23
N CYS A 29 4.15 -7.78 -6.21
CA CYS A 29 5.59 -7.64 -6.41
C CYS A 29 6.47 -8.13 -5.24
N GLY A 30 5.88 -8.68 -4.16
CA GLY A 30 6.58 -9.13 -2.97
C GLY A 30 6.78 -8.07 -1.88
N LYS A 31 6.28 -6.84 -2.06
CA LYS A 31 6.40 -5.77 -1.05
C LYS A 31 5.64 -6.12 0.23
N GLU A 32 6.35 -6.22 1.34
CA GLU A 32 5.76 -6.42 2.68
C GLU A 32 5.07 -5.14 3.18
N ALA A 33 4.03 -5.31 4.01
CA ALA A 33 3.25 -4.18 4.56
C ALA A 33 4.11 -3.17 5.33
N THR A 34 5.12 -3.64 6.08
CA THR A 34 6.07 -2.78 6.79
C THR A 34 6.87 -1.90 5.84
N VAL A 35 7.36 -2.46 4.73
CA VAL A 35 8.10 -1.73 3.69
C VAL A 35 7.18 -0.73 2.99
N ALA A 36 5.93 -1.10 2.72
CA ALA A 36 4.96 -0.18 2.14
C ALA A 36 4.75 1.06 3.02
N ARG A 37 4.53 0.88 4.33
CA ARG A 37 4.34 1.97 5.29
C ARG A 37 5.58 2.86 5.44
N LEU A 38 6.79 2.29 5.38
CA LEU A 38 8.02 3.07 5.37
C LEU A 38 8.16 3.91 4.09
N GLN A 39 7.77 3.38 2.93
CA GLN A 39 7.73 4.13 1.68
C GLN A 39 6.68 5.25 1.71
N ASP A 40 5.52 5.01 2.33
CA ASP A 40 4.49 6.04 2.53
C ASP A 40 5.01 7.18 3.43
N ASN A 41 5.70 6.84 4.53
CA ASN A 41 6.36 7.82 5.40
C ASN A 41 7.46 8.59 4.68
N LEU A 42 8.27 7.91 3.85
CA LEU A 42 9.29 8.57 3.04
C LEU A 42 8.65 9.57 2.07
N LEU A 43 7.58 9.17 1.37
CA LEU A 43 6.81 10.05 0.50
C LEU A 43 6.24 11.25 1.24
N PHE A 44 5.75 11.06 2.47
CA PHE A 44 5.28 12.15 3.32
C PHE A 44 6.42 13.10 3.69
N ALA A 45 7.56 12.57 4.13
CA ALA A 45 8.71 13.36 4.56
C ALA A 45 9.32 14.20 3.42
N ILE A 46 9.38 13.67 2.20
CA ILE A 46 9.96 14.39 1.04
C ILE A 46 9.00 15.40 0.40
N LYS A 47 7.70 15.29 0.67
CA LYS A 47 6.67 16.21 0.13
C LYS A 47 6.45 17.46 0.99
N GLY A 48 7.14 17.57 2.14
CA GLY A 48 6.96 18.56 3.20
C GLY A 48 6.52 19.95 2.75
#